data_AF-A0A523RB52-F1
#
_entry.id   AF-A0A523RB52-F1
#
_cell.length_a   1.000
_cell.length_b   1.000
_cell.length_c   1.000
_cell.angle_alpha   90.00
_cell.angle_beta   90.00
_cell.angle_gamma   90.00
#
_symmetry.space_group_name_H-M   'P 1'
#
loop_
_entity.id
_entity.type
_entity.pdbx_description
1 polymer ?
#
loop_
_entity_poly.entity_id
_entity_poly.type
_entity_poly.pdbx_seq_one_letter_code
_entity_poly.pdbx_strand_id
1 'polypeptide(L)'
;MSKVIKWQYSDFFEPRREKLVNLLLCEIIFLKSHMKKLTLNEEARFIKIALDKLDYLLNTLKNNDTDLSDKDFDKVVLIVYQIFKEIINKLEC
;
A
#
# COMPACT_ATOMS: atom_id res chain seq x y z
N MET A 1 8.57 32.67 -9.19
CA MET A 1 8.13 31.31 -8.79
C MET A 1 7.42 31.42 -7.46
N SER A 2 6.16 30.99 -7.38
CA SER A 2 5.33 31.18 -6.20
C SER A 2 5.90 30.42 -5.00
N LYS A 3 5.77 30.98 -3.80
CA LYS A 3 6.19 30.36 -2.52
C LYS A 3 5.60 28.95 -2.33
N VAL A 4 4.50 28.65 -3.02
CA VAL A 4 3.79 27.36 -3.05
C VAL A 4 4.63 26.26 -3.73
N ILE A 5 5.32 26.58 -4.83
CA ILE A 5 6.19 25.60 -5.52
C ILE A 5 7.43 25.29 -4.67
N LYS A 6 7.92 26.27 -3.90
CA LYS A 6 9.04 26.09 -2.96
C LYS A 6 8.66 25.18 -1.78
N TRP A 7 7.42 25.22 -1.31
CA TRP A 7 6.88 24.33 -0.27
C TRP A 7 6.76 22.88 -0.74
N GLN A 8 6.28 22.68 -1.98
CA GLN A 8 6.24 21.33 -2.57
C GLN A 8 7.65 20.73 -2.68
N TYR A 9 8.66 21.56 -2.98
CA TYR A 9 10.06 21.13 -3.04
C TYR A 9 10.67 20.77 -1.69
N SER A 10 10.25 21.40 -0.58
CA SER A 10 10.71 21.03 0.77
C SER A 10 10.01 19.77 1.29
N ASP A 11 8.74 19.54 0.93
CA ASP A 11 8.01 18.31 1.26
C ASP A 11 8.45 17.12 0.40
N PHE A 12 9.23 17.33 -0.68
CA PHE A 12 9.73 16.27 -1.55
C PHE A 12 10.71 15.30 -0.85
N PHE A 13 11.18 15.63 0.36
CA PHE A 13 12.19 14.88 1.12
C PHE A 13 11.68 14.20 2.41
N GLU A 14 10.38 13.96 2.54
CA GLU A 14 9.95 12.75 3.27
C GLU A 14 10.64 11.54 2.59
N PRO A 15 11.18 10.54 3.33
CA PRO A 15 11.87 9.42 2.71
C PRO A 15 10.95 8.81 1.64
N ARG A 16 11.41 8.71 0.38
CA ARG A 16 10.65 8.12 -0.76
C ARG A 16 9.89 6.85 -0.34
N ARG A 17 10.48 6.07 0.56
CA ARG A 17 9.92 4.86 1.18
C ARG A 17 8.63 5.12 1.94
N GLU A 18 8.60 6.12 2.82
CA GLU A 18 7.43 6.44 3.64
C GLU A 18 6.23 6.84 2.77
N LYS A 19 6.45 7.70 1.77
CA LYS A 19 5.39 8.08 0.81
C LYS A 19 4.83 6.89 0.06
N LEU A 20 5.69 6.00 -0.41
CA LEU A 20 5.27 4.80 -1.13
C LEU A 20 4.49 3.85 -0.24
N VAL A 21 4.94 3.63 1.00
CA VAL A 21 4.21 2.81 1.98
C VAL A 21 2.84 3.44 2.30
N ASN A 22 2.77 4.76 2.49
CA ASN A 22 1.51 5.46 2.72
C ASN A 22 0.53 5.30 1.55
N LEU A 23 1.00 5.39 0.30
CA LEU A 23 0.17 5.13 -0.88
C LEU A 23 -0.38 3.70 -0.87
N LEU A 24 0.46 2.69 -0.60
CA LEU A 24 0.02 1.30 -0.54
C LEU A 24 -1.01 1.06 0.57
N LEU A 25 -0.85 1.71 1.73
CA LEU A 25 -1.82 1.67 2.83
C LEU A 25 -3.17 2.28 2.43
N CYS A 26 -3.17 3.39 1.69
CA CYS A 26 -4.40 3.97 1.14
C CYS A 26 -5.15 2.98 0.24
N GLU A 27 -4.43 2.21 -0.58
CA GLU A 27 -5.08 1.23 -1.46
C GLU A 27 -5.66 0.04 -0.70
N ILE A 28 -5.03 -0.37 0.41
CA ILE A 28 -5.62 -1.35 1.32
C ILE A 28 -6.94 -0.81 1.90
N ILE A 29 -6.96 0.43 2.36
CA ILE A 29 -8.17 1.05 2.91
C ILE A 29 -9.28 1.09 1.85
N PHE A 30 -8.94 1.49 0.63
CA PHE A 30 -9.87 1.53 -0.50
C PHE A 30 -10.44 0.14 -0.78
N LEU A 31 -9.59 -0.89 -0.93
CA LEU A 31 -10.02 -2.27 -1.18
C LEU A 31 -10.86 -2.81 -0.03
N LYS A 32 -10.45 -2.62 1.23
CA LYS A 32 -11.24 -3.01 2.41
C LYS A 32 -12.62 -2.35 2.42
N SER A 33 -12.72 -1.09 2.02
CA SER A 33 -13.99 -0.36 1.93
C SER A 33 -14.91 -0.91 0.82
N HIS A 34 -14.32 -1.33 -0.31
CA HIS A 34 -15.04 -1.94 -1.41
C HIS A 34 -15.56 -3.33 -1.02
N MET A 35 -14.72 -4.14 -0.36
CA MET A 35 -15.09 -5.47 0.12
C MET A 35 -16.25 -5.47 1.13
N LYS A 36 -16.41 -4.41 1.94
CA LYS A 36 -17.56 -4.28 2.86
C LYS A 36 -18.91 -4.20 2.14
N LYS A 37 -18.93 -3.80 0.87
CA LYS A 37 -20.14 -3.67 0.05
C LYS A 37 -20.51 -4.97 -0.67
N LEU A 38 -19.57 -5.92 -0.76
CA LEU A 38 -19.76 -7.21 -1.41
C LEU A 38 -20.35 -8.23 -0.42
N THR A 39 -21.27 -9.07 -0.90
CA THR A 39 -21.84 -10.18 -0.13
C THR A 39 -20.71 -11.14 0.29
N LEU A 40 -20.65 -11.51 1.58
CA LEU A 40 -19.60 -12.33 2.18
C LEU A 40 -19.60 -13.78 1.63
N ASN A 41 -18.96 -14.00 0.49
CA ASN A 41 -18.53 -15.34 0.04
C ASN A 41 -17.18 -15.72 0.69
N GLU A 42 -16.77 -16.98 0.60
CA GLU A 42 -15.50 -17.45 1.18
C GLU A 42 -14.28 -16.73 0.57
N GLU A 43 -14.32 -16.43 -0.73
CA GLU A 43 -13.27 -15.69 -1.44
C GLU A 43 -13.07 -14.28 -0.87
N ALA A 44 -14.15 -13.59 -0.55
CA ALA A 44 -14.10 -12.28 0.08
C ALA A 44 -13.47 -12.32 1.47
N ARG A 45 -13.62 -13.43 2.21
CA ARG A 45 -12.92 -13.63 3.49
C ARG A 45 -11.42 -13.81 3.28
N PHE A 46 -11.01 -14.61 2.30
CA PHE A 46 -9.58 -14.81 2.01
C PHE A 46 -8.91 -13.52 1.55
N ILE A 47 -9.57 -12.73 0.70
CA ILE A 47 -9.07 -11.41 0.27
C ILE A 47 -8.94 -10.47 1.47
N LYS A 48 -9.93 -10.45 2.38
CA LYS A 48 -9.86 -9.63 3.59
C LYS A 48 -8.67 -10.02 4.47
N ILE A 49 -8.43 -11.31 4.68
CA ILE A 49 -7.27 -11.81 5.44
C ILE A 49 -5.96 -11.39 4.77
N ALA A 50 -5.87 -11.48 3.43
CA ALA A 50 -4.70 -11.04 2.69
C ALA A 50 -4.44 -9.53 2.86
N LEU A 51 -5.48 -8.71 2.76
CA LEU A 51 -5.41 -7.27 2.97
C LEU A 51 -5.00 -6.91 4.40
N ASP A 52 -5.51 -7.61 5.42
CA ASP A 52 -5.11 -7.40 6.83
C ASP A 52 -3.64 -7.75 7.07
N LYS A 53 -3.11 -8.82 6.45
CA LYS A 53 -1.69 -9.18 6.54
C LYS A 53 -0.79 -8.16 5.82
N LEU A 54 -1.21 -7.66 4.66
CA LEU A 54 -0.49 -6.60 3.93
C LEU A 54 -0.46 -5.29 4.71
N ASP A 55 -1.57 -4.93 5.36
CA ASP A 55 -1.67 -3.75 6.22
C ASP A 55 -0.65 -3.82 7.36
N TYR A 56 -0.59 -4.96 8.04
CA TYR A 56 0.40 -5.22 9.09
C TYR A 56 1.84 -5.11 8.56
N LEU A 57 2.13 -5.73 7.42
CA LEU A 57 3.47 -5.71 6.82
C LEU A 57 3.91 -4.29 6.42
N LEU A 58 3.02 -3.51 5.80
CA LEU A 58 3.30 -2.13 5.41
C LEU A 58 3.47 -1.20 6.61
N ASN A 59 2.63 -1.33 7.64
CA ASN A 59 2.82 -0.56 8.88
C ASN A 59 4.13 -0.93 9.59
N THR A 60 4.56 -2.19 9.50
CA THR A 60 5.87 -2.63 10.00
C THR A 60 7.01 -1.99 9.22
N LEU A 61 6.91 -1.92 7.88
CA LEU A 61 7.88 -1.24 7.02
C LEU A 61 7.92 0.28 7.21
N LYS A 62 6.77 0.89 7.57
CA LYS A 62 6.67 2.33 7.85
C LYS A 62 7.34 2.71 9.16
N ASN A 63 7.09 1.93 10.22
CA ASN A 63 7.43 2.31 11.59
C ASN A 63 8.82 1.81 12.02
N ASN A 64 9.32 0.74 11.38
CA ASN A 64 10.66 0.26 11.63
C ASN A 64 11.61 0.84 10.58
N ASP A 65 12.73 1.39 11.05
CA ASP A 65 13.93 1.63 10.25
C ASP A 65 14.50 0.25 9.87
N THR A 66 13.78 -0.42 8.97
CA THR A 66 14.21 -1.71 8.45
C THR A 66 15.49 -1.45 7.67
N ASP A 67 16.57 -2.12 8.05
CA ASP A 67 17.88 -2.16 7.36
C ASP A 67 17.77 -2.83 5.97
N LEU A 68 16.66 -2.62 5.27
CA LEU A 68 16.46 -2.99 3.90
C LEU A 68 17.22 -2.03 3.00
N SER A 69 17.99 -2.59 2.07
CA SER A 69 18.54 -1.83 0.96
C SER A 69 17.41 -1.25 0.10
N ASP A 70 17.65 -0.12 -0.59
CA ASP A 70 16.63 0.46 -1.50
C ASP A 70 16.16 -0.55 -2.56
N LYS A 71 17.07 -1.42 -3.00
CA LYS A 71 16.77 -2.48 -3.98
C LYS A 71 15.81 -3.52 -3.42
N ASP A 72 15.97 -3.90 -2.16
CA ASP A 72 15.09 -4.90 -1.54
C ASP A 72 13.76 -4.28 -1.14
N PHE A 73 13.75 -3.01 -0.73
CA PHE A 73 12.53 -2.23 -0.55
C PHE A 73 11.72 -2.17 -1.86
N ASP A 74 12.33 -1.80 -2.98
CA ASP A 74 11.66 -1.71 -4.27
C ASP A 74 11.08 -3.08 -4.72
N LYS A 75 11.77 -4.19 -4.42
CA LYS A 75 11.21 -5.55 -4.67
C LYS A 75 9.98 -5.83 -3.82
N VAL A 76 10.00 -5.47 -2.54
CA VAL A 76 8.86 -5.68 -1.63
C VAL A 76 7.66 -4.88 -2.12
N VAL A 77 7.85 -3.62 -2.49
CA VAL A 77 6.82 -2.77 -3.08
C VAL A 77 6.23 -3.41 -4.35
N LEU A 78 7.08 -3.95 -5.23
CA LEU A 78 6.63 -4.62 -6.45
C LEU A 78 5.77 -5.86 -6.16
N ILE A 79 6.15 -6.67 -5.17
CA ILE A 79 5.38 -7.85 -4.74
C ILE A 79 4.01 -7.42 -4.22
N VAL A 80 3.96 -6.39 -3.36
CA VAL A 80 2.69 -5.87 -2.82
C VAL A 80 1.79 -5.37 -3.96
N TYR A 81 2.35 -4.64 -4.92
CA TYR A 81 1.62 -4.16 -6.09
C TYR A 81 1.05 -5.30 -6.94
N GLN A 82 1.83 -6.37 -7.17
CA GLN A 82 1.36 -7.56 -7.89
C GLN A 82 0.18 -8.23 -7.18
N ILE A 83 0.24 -8.34 -5.85
CA ILE A 83 -0.87 -8.90 -5.05
C ILE A 83 -2.12 -8.02 -5.18
N PHE A 84 -2.01 -6.70 -5.14
CA PHE A 84 -3.16 -5.82 -5.37
C PHE A 84 -3.76 -5.99 -6.76
N LYS A 85 -2.91 -6.09 -7.80
CA LYS A 85 -3.37 -6.34 -9.16
C LYS A 85 -4.15 -7.66 -9.25
N GLU A 86 -3.66 -8.73 -8.63
CA GLU A 86 -4.36 -10.01 -8.59
C GLU A 86 -5.70 -9.94 -7.85
N ILE A 87 -5.75 -9.22 -6.72
CA ILE A 87 -6.99 -9.00 -5.97
C ILE A 87 -8.02 -8.25 -6.82
N ILE A 88 -7.62 -7.16 -7.48
CA ILE A 88 -8.50 -6.37 -8.34
C ILE A 88 -9.02 -7.24 -9.51
N ASN A 89 -8.14 -7.96 -10.18
CA ASN A 89 -8.53 -8.85 -11.28
C ASN A 89 -9.55 -9.92 -10.85
N LYS A 90 -9.46 -10.41 -9.60
CA LYS A 90 -10.43 -11.35 -9.03
C LYS A 90 -11.75 -10.71 -8.59
N LEU A 91 -11.76 -9.40 -8.36
CA LEU A 91 -12.97 -8.65 -7.98
C LEU A 91 -13.73 -8.11 -9.20
N GLU A 92 -13.05 -7.90 -10.33
CA GLU A 92 -13.64 -7.47 -11.60
C GLU A 92 -14.18 -8.63 -12.47
N CYS A 93 -13.84 -9.88 -12.14
CA CYS A 93 -14.42 -11.10 -12.73
C CYS A 93 -15.67 -11.55 -11.97
#